data_AF-A0A3D2U145-F1
#
_entry.id   AF-A0A3D2U145-F1
#
_cell.length_a   1.000
_cell.length_b   1.000
_cell.length_c   1.000
_cell.angle_alpha   90.00
_cell.angle_beta   90.00
_cell.angle_gamma   90.00
#
_symmetry.space_group_name_H-M   'P 1'
#
loop_
_entity.id
_entity.type
_entity.pdbx_description
1 polymer ?
#
loop_
_entity_poly.entity_id
_entity_poly.type
_entity_poly.pdbx_seq_one_letter_code
_entity_poly.pdbx_strand_id
1 'polypeptide(L)'
;MLAIESSCDETAAAVIDRSLAIRSNIVASQVELHAEFGGVVPEIASRAHLSNILPVLERALAEAGVTLQDITAVAVVTQPGLVGSLLVGLTAAKAICLAHDVPLVP
;
A
#
# COMPACT_ATOMS: atom_id res chain seq x y z
N MET A 1 -5.77 -8.07 -9.00
CA MET A 1 -4.66 -7.10 -8.87
C MET A 1 -4.64 -6.60 -7.44
N LEU A 2 -3.46 -6.48 -6.85
CA LEU A 2 -3.26 -5.82 -5.56
C LEU A 2 -2.72 -4.41 -5.83
N ALA A 3 -3.37 -3.37 -5.31
CA ALA A 3 -2.92 -1.98 -5.44
C ALA A 3 -2.42 -1.46 -4.09
N ILE A 4 -1.32 -0.71 -4.09
CA ILE A 4 -0.65 -0.18 -2.89
C ILE A 4 -0.46 1.34 -3.01
N GLU A 5 -0.85 2.07 -1.97
CA GLU A 5 -0.76 3.52 -1.89
C GLU A 5 -0.01 3.94 -0.63
N SER A 6 0.99 4.81 -0.78
CA SER A 6 1.84 5.32 0.30
C SER A 6 2.52 6.65 -0.08
N SER A 7 1.87 7.50 -0.87
CA SER A 7 2.51 8.72 -1.37
C SER A 7 2.66 9.83 -0.32
N CYS A 8 1.78 9.89 0.68
CA CYS A 8 1.72 10.96 1.68
C CYS A 8 1.59 10.42 3.11
N ASP A 9 0.38 10.40 3.68
CA ASP A 9 0.10 10.07 5.08
C ASP A 9 -0.97 8.97 5.25
N GLU A 10 -1.47 8.39 4.16
CA GLU A 10 -2.25 7.15 4.19
C GLU A 10 -1.45 5.94 3.71
N THR A 11 -1.46 4.86 4.49
CA THR A 11 -1.04 3.54 3.99
C THR A 11 -2.29 2.81 3.56
N ALA A 12 -2.40 2.48 2.28
CA ALA A 12 -3.59 1.82 1.78
C ALA A 12 -3.27 0.66 0.83
N ALA A 13 -4.16 -0.32 0.82
CA ALA A 13 -4.14 -1.40 -0.15
C ALA A 13 -5.56 -1.83 -0.55
N ALA A 14 -5.70 -2.20 -1.82
CA ALA A 14 -6.96 -2.67 -2.37
C ALA A 14 -6.75 -3.91 -3.24
N VAL A 15 -7.70 -4.83 -3.23
CA VAL A 15 -7.75 -5.95 -4.17
C VAL A 15 -8.86 -5.70 -5.17
N ILE A 16 -8.51 -5.76 -6.46
CA ILE A 16 -9.42 -5.49 -7.58
C ILE A 16 -9.44 -6.71 -8.50
N ASP A 17 -10.63 -7.19 -8.87
CA ASP A 17 -10.76 -8.33 -9.77
C ASP A 17 -10.79 -7.93 -11.26
N ARG A 18 -10.90 -8.92 -12.15
CA ARG A 18 -10.87 -8.69 -13.60
C ARG A 18 -12.06 -7.88 -14.13
N SER A 19 -13.17 -7.84 -13.40
CA SER A 19 -14.34 -7.02 -13.74
C SER A 19 -14.23 -5.58 -13.24
N LEU A 20 -13.07 -5.21 -12.68
CA LEU A 20 -12.82 -3.94 -11.99
C LEU A 20 -13.64 -3.77 -10.70
N ALA A 21 -14.18 -4.86 -10.16
CA ALA A 21 -14.85 -4.82 -8.86
C ALA A 21 -13.81 -4.73 -7.73
N ILE A 22 -14.03 -3.80 -6.80
CA ILE A 22 -13.23 -3.64 -5.59
C ILE A 22 -13.64 -4.73 -4.60
N ARG A 23 -12.73 -5.64 -4.29
CA ARG A 23 -12.93 -6.77 -3.38
C ARG A 23 -12.55 -6.45 -1.94
N SER A 24 -11.65 -5.49 -1.75
CA SER A 24 -11.30 -4.90 -0.46
C SER A 24 -10.67 -3.53 -0.68
N ASN A 25 -10.76 -2.66 0.33
CA ASN A 25 -10.11 -1.35 0.34
C ASN A 25 -9.77 -0.94 1.77
N ILE A 26 -8.52 -1.14 2.16
CA ILE A 26 -8.04 -0.87 3.51
C ILE A 26 -7.22 0.42 3.51
N VAL A 27 -7.53 1.31 4.47
CA VAL A 27 -6.81 2.57 4.66
C VAL A 27 -6.39 2.68 6.13
N ALA A 28 -5.11 2.93 6.37
CA ALA A 28 -4.56 3.32 7.66
C ALA A 28 -4.07 4.77 7.56
N SER A 29 -4.88 5.71 8.07
CA SER A 29 -4.60 7.14 8.05
C SER A 29 -3.70 7.56 9.21
N GLN A 30 -2.82 8.53 8.97
CA GLN A 30 -1.93 9.12 9.97
C GLN A 30 -2.39 10.53 10.41
N VAL A 31 -3.64 10.93 10.13
CA VAL A 31 -4.15 12.28 10.46
C VAL A 31 -3.94 12.64 11.94
N GLU A 32 -4.25 11.72 12.85
CA GLU A 32 -4.05 11.94 14.30
C GLU A 32 -2.57 12.08 14.67
N LEU A 33 -1.69 11.35 13.97
CA LEU A 33 -0.25 11.37 14.20
C LEU A 33 0.38 12.72 13.76
N HIS A 34 -0.16 13.35 12.72
CA HIS A 34 0.34 14.64 12.23
C HIS A 34 -0.37 15.86 12.83
N ALA A 35 -1.45 15.64 13.60
CA ALA A 35 -2.29 16.71 14.12
C ALA A 35 -1.53 17.70 15.02
N GLU A 36 -0.59 17.23 15.84
CA GLU A 36 0.20 18.09 16.74
C GLU A 36 1.20 19.00 16.00
N PHE A 37 1.58 18.63 14.77
CA PHE A 37 2.57 19.35 13.96
C PHE A 37 1.92 20.36 13.00
N GLY A 38 0.60 20.35 12.85
CA GLY A 38 -0.13 21.23 11.93
C GLY A 38 0.10 20.92 10.45
N GLY A 39 0.65 19.75 10.13
CA GLY A 39 0.96 19.31 8.77
C GLY A 39 1.74 18.01 8.76
N VAL A 40 1.84 17.38 7.58
CA VAL A 40 2.53 16.09 7.42
C VAL A 40 4.03 16.28 7.64
N VAL A 41 4.58 15.56 8.62
CA VAL A 41 6.03 15.48 8.86
C VAL A 41 6.59 14.29 8.10
N PRO A 42 7.43 14.48 7.06
CA PRO A 42 7.81 13.39 6.15
C PRO A 42 8.47 12.17 6.79
N GLU A 43 9.33 12.38 7.79
CA GLU A 43 10.00 11.29 8.50
C GLU A 43 9.05 10.50 9.43
N ILE A 44 8.05 11.17 10.00
CA ILE A 44 7.03 10.48 10.79
C ILE A 44 6.13 9.66 9.87
N ALA A 45 5.82 10.20 8.69
CA ALA A 45 4.99 9.51 7.71
C ALA A 45 5.65 8.24 7.17
N SER A 46 6.93 8.32 6.78
CA SER A 46 7.70 7.17 6.30
C SER A 46 7.75 6.03 7.32
N ARG A 47 7.97 6.34 8.60
CA ARG A 47 7.98 5.35 9.69
C ARG A 47 6.61 4.72 9.93
N ALA A 48 5.55 5.51 9.85
CA ALA A 48 4.19 5.00 9.99
C ALA A 48 3.84 4.05 8.82
N HIS A 49 4.24 4.34 7.58
CA HIS A 49 4.08 3.38 6.48
C HIS A 49 4.81 2.06 6.73
N LEU A 50 6.05 2.08 7.27
CA LEU A 50 6.78 0.85 7.60
C LEU A 50 6.01 -0.01 8.61
N SER A 51 5.39 0.59 9.61
CA SER A 51 4.57 -0.12 10.60
C SER A 51 3.25 -0.63 10.02
N ASN A 52 2.66 0.10 9.07
CA ASN A 52 1.31 -0.17 8.58
C ASN A 52 1.26 -1.04 7.31
N ILE A 53 2.35 -1.13 6.53
CA ILE A 53 2.31 -1.77 5.22
C ILE A 53 1.89 -3.24 5.29
N LEU A 54 2.49 -4.04 6.18
CA LEU A 54 2.12 -5.46 6.31
C LEU A 54 0.70 -5.65 6.86
N PRO A 55 0.28 -5.00 7.98
CA PRO A 55 -1.09 -5.12 8.47
C PRO A 55 -2.16 -4.72 7.44
N VAL A 56 -1.90 -3.66 6.66
CA VAL A 56 -2.83 -3.20 5.62
C VAL A 56 -2.96 -4.23 4.49
N LEU A 57 -1.84 -4.81 4.03
CA LEU A 57 -1.84 -5.85 3.00
C LEU A 57 -2.54 -7.13 3.46
N GLU A 58 -2.25 -7.59 4.67
CA GLU A 58 -2.88 -8.78 5.26
C GLU A 58 -4.40 -8.62 5.36
N ARG A 59 -4.86 -7.46 5.86
CA ARG A 59 -6.29 -7.14 5.93
C ARG A 59 -6.94 -7.07 4.55
N ALA A 60 -6.26 -6.47 3.56
CA ALA A 60 -6.81 -6.34 2.21
C ALA A 60 -6.99 -7.71 1.55
N LEU A 61 -6.04 -8.62 1.72
CA LEU A 61 -6.14 -10.00 1.22
C LEU A 61 -7.24 -10.79 1.95
N ALA A 62 -7.28 -10.68 3.29
CA ALA A 62 -8.29 -11.34 4.11
C ALA A 62 -9.72 -10.89 3.78
N GLU A 63 -9.97 -9.58 3.66
CA GLU A 63 -11.29 -9.04 3.32
C GLU A 63 -11.72 -9.42 1.89
N ALA A 64 -10.76 -9.51 0.96
CA ALA A 64 -11.04 -9.97 -0.39
C ALA A 64 -11.23 -11.50 -0.50
N GLY A 65 -10.86 -12.25 0.54
CA GLY A 65 -10.95 -13.71 0.57
C GLY A 65 -9.94 -14.40 -0.36
N VAL A 66 -8.76 -13.83 -0.55
CA VAL A 66 -7.70 -14.33 -1.44
C VAL A 66 -6.35 -14.38 -0.72
N THR A 67 -5.40 -15.12 -1.27
CA THR A 67 -4.01 -15.09 -0.83
C THR A 67 -3.12 -14.36 -1.83
N LEU A 68 -1.83 -14.17 -1.50
CA LEU A 68 -0.86 -13.64 -2.45
C LEU A 68 -0.68 -14.53 -3.70
N GLN A 69 -0.97 -15.83 -3.61
CA GLN A 69 -0.89 -16.72 -4.78
C GLN A 69 -1.99 -16.43 -5.83
N ASP A 70 -3.10 -15.83 -5.43
CA ASP A 70 -4.19 -15.47 -6.35
C ASP A 70 -3.95 -14.12 -7.06
N ILE A 71 -2.95 -13.36 -6.62
CA ILE A 71 -2.62 -12.06 -7.20
C ILE A 71 -1.91 -12.27 -8.52
N THR A 72 -2.34 -11.53 -9.54
CA THR A 72 -1.84 -11.62 -10.93
C THR A 72 -1.03 -10.40 -11.38
N ALA A 73 -1.04 -9.34 -10.58
CA ALA A 73 -0.29 -8.11 -10.79
C ALA A 73 -0.32 -7.28 -9.49
N VAL A 74 0.74 -6.52 -9.25
CA VAL A 74 0.80 -5.54 -8.14
C VAL A 74 0.96 -4.15 -8.71
N ALA A 75 0.01 -3.26 -8.42
CA ALA A 75 0.08 -1.84 -8.74
C ALA A 75 0.58 -1.06 -7.52
N VAL A 76 1.41 -0.05 -7.72
CA VAL A 76 1.92 0.79 -6.64
C VAL A 76 2.16 2.21 -7.10
N VAL A 77 1.81 3.19 -6.28
CA VAL A 77 2.15 4.58 -6.56
C VAL A 77 3.66 4.78 -6.56
N THR A 78 4.15 5.46 -7.60
CA THR A 78 5.57 5.82 -7.72
C THR A 78 5.81 7.31 -7.73
N GLN A 79 4.80 8.13 -8.05
CA GLN A 79 4.85 9.59 -8.09
C GLN A 79 3.47 10.22 -8.36
N PRO A 80 3.29 11.51 -8.04
CA PRO A 80 4.14 12.32 -7.15
C PRO A 80 3.99 11.88 -5.68
N GLY A 81 4.90 12.28 -4.79
CA GLY A 81 4.78 11.96 -3.36
C GLY A 81 6.05 12.21 -2.55
N LEU A 82 5.97 11.92 -1.26
CA LEU A 82 7.10 11.98 -0.32
C LEU A 82 8.03 10.80 -0.57
N VAL A 83 9.29 11.07 -0.93
CA VAL A 83 10.27 10.04 -1.33
C VAL A 83 10.42 8.92 -0.29
N GLY A 84 10.44 9.24 1.00
CA GLY A 84 10.53 8.26 2.08
C GLY A 84 9.30 7.35 2.14
N SER A 85 8.10 7.92 2.00
CA SER A 85 6.84 7.18 2.00
C SER A 85 6.71 6.30 0.75
N LEU A 86 6.98 6.85 -0.44
CA LEU A 86 6.92 6.12 -1.73
C LEU A 86 7.83 4.88 -1.73
N LEU A 87 9.03 4.98 -1.17
CA LEU A 87 9.97 3.86 -1.11
C LEU A 87 9.43 2.68 -0.31
N VAL A 88 8.60 2.91 0.72
CA VAL A 88 8.03 1.83 1.53
C VAL A 88 7.08 0.98 0.69
N GLY A 89 6.07 1.61 0.08
CA GLY A 89 5.11 0.91 -0.78
C GLY A 89 5.78 0.25 -1.98
N LEU A 90 6.67 0.97 -2.67
CA LEU A 90 7.38 0.45 -3.85
C LEU A 90 8.25 -0.76 -3.51
N THR A 91 8.93 -0.75 -2.36
CA THR A 91 9.76 -1.88 -1.92
C THR A 91 8.91 -3.10 -1.60
N ALA A 92 7.79 -2.91 -0.89
CA ALA A 92 6.84 -3.99 -0.61
C ALA A 92 6.27 -4.58 -1.91
N ALA A 93 5.83 -3.74 -2.84
CA ALA A 93 5.30 -4.17 -4.13
C ALA A 93 6.33 -4.98 -4.94
N LYS A 94 7.57 -4.49 -5.04
CA LYS A 94 8.67 -5.19 -5.72
C LYS A 94 8.98 -6.53 -5.08
N ALA A 95 8.97 -6.60 -3.74
CA ALA A 95 9.22 -7.85 -3.03
C ALA A 95 8.12 -8.89 -3.33
N ILE A 96 6.85 -8.49 -3.35
CA ILE A 96 5.73 -9.38 -3.72
C ILE A 96 5.86 -9.83 -5.17
N CYS A 97 6.10 -8.90 -6.11
CA CYS A 97 6.30 -9.23 -7.52
C CYS A 97 7.43 -10.23 -7.72
N LEU A 98 8.57 -10.03 -7.06
CA LEU A 98 9.72 -10.94 -7.13
C LEU A 98 9.42 -12.31 -6.54
N ALA A 99 8.69 -12.37 -5.41
CA ALA A 99 8.38 -13.63 -4.73
C ALA A 99 7.31 -14.46 -5.46
N HIS A 100 6.40 -13.82 -6.19
CA HIS A 100 5.25 -14.46 -6.83
C HIS A 100 5.32 -14.51 -8.36
N ASP A 101 6.40 -13.99 -8.97
CA ASP A 101 6.59 -13.91 -10.42
C ASP A 101 5.42 -13.23 -11.13
N VAL A 102 5.01 -12.06 -10.61
CA VAL A 102 3.91 -11.26 -11.16
C VAL A 102 4.39 -9.86 -11.57
N PRO A 103 3.80 -9.26 -12.60
CA PRO A 103 4.21 -7.93 -13.07
C PRO A 103 3.97 -6.84 -12.01
N LEU A 104 4.88 -5.88 -11.98
CA LEU A 104 4.75 -4.62 -11.26
C LEU A 104 4.15 -3.57 -12.21
N VAL A 105 3.12 -2.86 -11.74
CA VAL A 105 2.48 -1.74 -12.44
C VAL A 105 2.75 -0.46 -11.64
N PRO A 106 3.63 0.44 -12.13
CA PRO A 106 4.03 1.65 -11.40
C PRO A 106 3.08 2.84 -11.56
#